data_AF-A0A385MTA6-F1
#
_entry.id   AF-A0A385MTA6-F1
#
_cell.length_a   1.000
_cell.length_b   1.000
_cell.length_c   1.000
_cell.angle_alpha   90.00
_cell.angle_beta   90.00
_cell.angle_gamma   90.00
#
_symmetry.space_group_name_H-M   'P 1'
#
loop_
_entity.id
_entity.type
_entity.pdbx_description
1 polymer ?
#
loop_
_entity_poly.entity_id
_entity_poly.type
_entity_poly.pdbx_seq_one_letter_code
_entity_poly.pdbx_strand_id
1 'polypeptide(L)'
;MQNAHSFEKQNVDVNASMTEIGHMSPAQAQLIIQKLKAERRILSTLASCLISLHFKKLGDKKQRSLEHLVRIQANMAGLEVPDNE
;
A
#
# COMPACT_ATOMS: atom_id res chain seq x y z
N MET A 1 34.69 -1.99 -17.66
CA MET A 1 33.45 -1.40 -18.21
C MET A 1 32.29 -1.90 -17.37
N GLN A 2 31.70 -1.02 -16.56
CA GLN A 2 30.60 -1.34 -15.66
C GLN A 2 29.27 -1.17 -16.42
N ASN A 3 28.54 -2.26 -16.64
CA ASN A 3 27.16 -2.19 -17.13
C ASN A 3 26.23 -2.04 -15.92
N ALA A 4 25.96 -0.79 -15.53
CA ALA A 4 24.86 -0.48 -14.64
C ALA A 4 23.57 -0.57 -15.46
N HIS A 5 22.83 -1.67 -15.31
CA HIS A 5 21.44 -1.73 -15.75
C HIS A 5 20.63 -0.75 -14.88
N SER A 6 20.36 0.43 -15.43
CA SER A 6 19.37 1.35 -14.89
C SER A 6 18.02 0.65 -14.90
N PHE A 7 17.54 0.25 -13.72
CA PHE A 7 16.13 0.00 -13.51
C PHE A 7 15.42 1.35 -13.51
N GLU A 8 14.95 1.77 -14.69
CA GLU A 8 14.01 2.88 -14.79
C GLU A 8 12.80 2.56 -13.90
N LYS A 9 12.62 3.36 -12.85
CA LYS A 9 11.39 3.38 -12.06
C LYS A 9 10.26 3.82 -12.99
N GLN A 10 9.57 2.87 -13.61
CA GLN A 10 8.31 3.16 -14.27
C GLN A 10 7.31 3.58 -13.19
N ASN A 11 7.04 4.88 -13.13
CA ASN A 11 5.90 5.43 -12.41
C ASN A 11 4.64 4.95 -13.13
N VAL A 12 4.15 3.77 -12.72
CA VAL A 12 2.91 3.21 -13.23
C VAL A 12 1.77 3.98 -12.58
N ASP A 13 1.21 4.90 -13.35
CA ASP A 13 -0.03 5.60 -13.04
C ASP A 13 -1.15 4.57 -12.88
N VAL A 14 -1.82 4.58 -11.72
CA VAL A 14 -2.83 3.59 -11.33
C VAL A 14 -4.22 4.02 -11.80
N ASN A 15 -4.35 5.24 -12.31
CA ASN A 15 -5.61 5.80 -12.81
C ASN A 15 -5.74 5.66 -14.34
N ALA A 16 -5.35 4.51 -14.89
CA ALA A 16 -5.54 4.24 -16.31
C ALA A 16 -7.05 4.14 -16.65
N SER A 17 -7.51 4.94 -17.59
CA SER A 17 -8.84 4.83 -18.20
C SER A 17 -9.05 3.45 -18.83
N MET A 18 -10.30 3.00 -18.97
CA MET A 18 -10.64 1.72 -19.62
C MET A 18 -10.02 1.58 -21.02
N THR A 19 -9.81 2.69 -21.72
CA THR A 19 -9.16 2.76 -23.03
C THR A 19 -7.66 2.46 -22.93
N GLU A 20 -6.98 2.91 -21.88
CA GLU A 20 -5.55 2.66 -21.65
C GLU A 20 -5.28 1.20 -21.23
N ILE A 21 -6.22 0.56 -20.53
CA ILE A 21 -6.15 -0.87 -20.19
C ILE A 21 -6.14 -1.75 -21.45
N GLY A 22 -6.91 -1.37 -22.48
CA GLY A 22 -6.95 -2.08 -23.76
C GLY A 22 -5.64 -2.03 -24.56
N HIS A 23 -4.76 -1.06 -24.27
CA HIS A 23 -3.47 -0.87 -24.94
C HIS A 23 -2.27 -1.33 -24.11
N MET A 24 -2.47 -1.88 -22.91
CA MET A 24 -1.37 -2.36 -22.07
C MET A 24 -0.75 -3.64 -22.62
N SER A 25 0.58 -3.74 -22.55
CA SER A 25 1.25 -5.02 -22.73
C SER A 25 0.89 -5.98 -21.58
N PRO A 26 0.91 -7.32 -21.80
CA PRO A 26 0.63 -8.28 -20.75
C PRO A 26 1.51 -8.11 -19.49
N ALA A 27 2.78 -7.72 -19.66
CA ALA A 27 3.69 -7.47 -18.55
C ALA A 27 3.28 -6.25 -17.72
N GLN A 28 2.87 -5.14 -18.37
CA GLN A 28 2.38 -3.95 -17.68
C GLN A 28 1.07 -4.23 -16.93
N ALA A 29 0.13 -4.93 -17.56
CA ALA A 29 -1.10 -5.35 -16.91
C ALA A 29 -0.82 -6.22 -15.67
N GLN A 30 0.13 -7.14 -15.77
CA GLN A 30 0.51 -7.98 -14.63
C GLN A 30 1.12 -7.18 -13.48
N LEU A 31 1.97 -6.19 -13.77
CA LEU A 31 2.53 -5.29 -12.75
C LEU A 31 1.43 -4.48 -12.05
N ILE A 32 0.47 -3.93 -12.81
CA ILE A 32 -0.67 -3.19 -12.25
C ILE A 32 -1.52 -4.09 -11.35
N ILE A 33 -1.82 -5.31 -11.81
CA ILE A 33 -2.57 -6.29 -11.01
C ILE A 33 -1.85 -6.59 -9.70
N GLN A 34 -0.52 -6.76 -9.71
CA GLN A 34 0.25 -7.01 -8.50
C GLN A 34 0.23 -5.80 -7.55
N LYS A 35 0.36 -4.59 -8.09
CA LYS A 35 0.27 -3.34 -7.32
C LYS A 35 -1.10 -3.21 -6.64
N LEU A 36 -2.19 -3.38 -7.40
CA LEU A 36 -3.56 -3.33 -6.87
C LEU A 36 -3.82 -4.42 -5.81
N LYS A 37 -3.27 -5.62 -5.99
CA LYS A 37 -3.35 -6.69 -4.97
C LYS A 37 -2.63 -6.29 -3.67
N ALA A 38 -1.46 -5.68 -3.78
CA ALA A 38 -0.71 -5.21 -2.63
C ALA A 38 -1.44 -4.07 -1.90
N GLU A 39 -1.92 -3.06 -2.63
CA GLU A 39 -2.72 -1.96 -2.08
C GLU A 39 -3.98 -2.46 -1.37
N ARG A 40 -4.73 -3.38 -2.00
CA ARG A 40 -5.90 -4.01 -1.38
C ARG A 40 -5.54 -4.74 -0.08
N ARG A 41 -4.40 -5.44 -0.04
CA ARG A 41 -3.94 -6.14 1.16
C ARG A 41 -3.64 -5.15 2.28
N ILE A 42 -2.90 -4.08 1.98
CA ILE A 42 -2.53 -3.02 2.93
C ILE A 42 -3.77 -2.36 3.51
N LEU A 43 -4.72 -1.95 2.66
CA LEU A 43 -5.96 -1.31 3.11
C LEU A 43 -6.83 -2.24 3.98
N SER A 44 -6.91 -3.53 3.62
CA SER A 44 -7.66 -4.53 4.39
C SER A 44 -7.05 -4.79 5.77
N THR A 45 -5.72 -4.87 5.85
CA THR A 45 -5.03 -5.03 7.14
C THR A 45 -5.12 -3.76 7.98
N LEU A 46 -5.08 -2.58 7.36
CA LEU A 46 -5.18 -1.29 8.04
C LEU A 46 -6.54 -1.15 8.71
N ALA A 47 -7.62 -1.44 7.97
CA ALA A 47 -8.97 -1.46 8.50
C ALA A 47 -9.11 -2.42 9.70
N SER A 48 -8.54 -3.63 9.59
CA SER A 48 -8.58 -4.62 10.67
C SER A 48 -7.83 -4.18 11.93
N CYS A 49 -6.72 -3.47 11.76
CA CYS A 49 -5.93 -2.91 12.85
C CYS A 49 -6.68 -1.77 13.54
N LEU A 50 -7.24 -0.83 12.78
CA LEU A 50 -8.05 0.29 13.29
C LEU A 50 -9.28 -0.20 14.07
N ILE A 51 -10.00 -1.20 13.55
CA ILE A 51 -11.11 -1.84 14.27
C ILE A 51 -10.63 -2.45 15.59
N SER A 52 -9.48 -3.13 15.57
CA SER A 52 -8.93 -3.75 16.78
C SER A 52 -8.50 -2.70 17.81
N LEU A 53 -7.94 -1.57 17.39
CA LEU A 53 -7.59 -0.45 18.28
C LEU A 53 -8.83 0.20 18.88
N HIS A 54 -9.91 0.37 18.10
CA HIS A 54 -11.09 1.10 18.54
C HIS A 54 -12.04 0.26 19.41
N PHE A 55 -12.16 -1.04 19.13
CA PHE A 55 -13.21 -1.87 19.74
C PHE A 55 -12.71 -3.00 20.64
N LYS A 56 -11.40 -3.33 20.66
CA LYS A 56 -10.88 -4.38 21.53
C LYS A 56 -10.16 -3.80 22.73
N LYS A 57 -10.37 -4.41 23.90
CA LYS A 57 -9.54 -4.16 25.07
C LYS A 57 -8.18 -4.83 24.88
N LEU A 58 -7.22 -4.05 24.38
CA LEU A 58 -5.85 -4.48 24.15
C LEU A 58 -4.99 -4.16 25.37
N GLY A 59 -3.98 -4.97 25.65
CA GLY A 59 -2.92 -4.56 26.59
C GLY A 59 -1.94 -3.58 25.93
N ASP A 60 -1.29 -2.73 26.73
CA ASP A 60 -0.45 -1.61 26.28
C ASP A 60 0.60 -1.98 25.23
N LYS A 61 1.19 -3.17 25.34
CA LYS A 61 2.16 -3.66 24.35
C LYS A 61 1.50 -3.91 22.99
N LYS A 62 0.34 -4.59 22.98
CA LYS A 62 -0.38 -4.89 21.73
C LYS A 62 -0.94 -3.63 21.09
N GLN A 63 -1.42 -2.70 21.90
CA GLN A 63 -1.91 -1.41 21.43
C GLN A 63 -0.81 -0.62 20.72
N ARG A 64 0.35 -0.40 21.36
CA ARG A 64 1.49 0.30 20.75
C ARG A 64 2.00 -0.37 19.47
N SER A 65 2.06 -1.71 19.45
CA SER A 65 2.44 -2.45 18.24
C SER A 65 1.43 -2.27 17.11
N LEU A 66 0.13 -2.26 17.41
CA LEU A 66 -0.92 -2.04 16.41
C LEU A 66 -0.94 -0.59 15.91
N GLU A 67 -0.75 0.40 16.78
CA GLU A 67 -0.61 1.81 16.39
C GLU A 67 0.58 2.00 15.44
N HIS A 68 1.74 1.41 15.77
CA HIS A 68 2.91 1.46 14.89
C HIS A 68 2.63 0.81 13.52
N LEU A 69 1.94 -0.33 13.52
CA LEU A 69 1.57 -1.04 12.30
C LEU A 69 0.58 -0.25 11.44
N VAL A 70 -0.38 0.44 12.05
CA VAL A 70 -1.31 1.36 11.38
C VAL A 70 -0.55 2.50 10.70
N ARG A 71 0.42 3.12 11.38
CA ARG A 71 1.25 4.19 10.80
C ARG A 71 2.01 3.72 9.56
N ILE A 72 2.66 2.56 9.63
CA ILE A 72 3.38 1.99 8.48
C ILE A 72 2.42 1.76 7.30
N GLN A 73 1.27 1.14 7.56
CA GLN A 73 0.34 0.77 6.48
C GLN A 73 -0.34 1.98 5.84
N ALA A 74 -0.68 2.99 6.62
CA ALA A 74 -1.20 4.25 6.10
C ALA A 74 -0.16 4.95 5.20
N ASN A 75 1.10 5.01 5.62
CA ASN A 75 2.18 5.54 4.79
C ASN A 75 2.36 4.75 3.47
N MET A 76 2.28 3.41 3.53
CA MET A 76 2.35 2.55 2.34
C MET A 76 1.16 2.76 1.39
N ALA A 77 0.00 3.14 1.91
CA ALA A 77 -1.19 3.45 1.13
C ALA A 77 -1.26 4.93 0.68
N GLY A 78 -0.26 5.76 1.03
CA GLY A 78 -0.27 7.19 0.75
C GLY A 78 -1.36 7.96 1.50
N LEU A 79 -1.80 7.45 2.66
CA LEU A 79 -2.79 8.10 3.50
C LEU A 79 -2.11 9.00 4.52
N GLU A 80 -2.68 10.18 4.75
CA GLU A 80 -2.25 11.06 5.84
C GLU A 80 -2.56 10.41 7.19
N VAL A 81 -1.53 10.26 8.03
CA VAL A 81 -1.68 9.87 9.42
C VAL A 81 -1.59 11.14 10.26
N PRO A 82 -2.64 11.53 10.99
CA PRO A 82 -2.54 12.67 11.88
C PRO A 82 -1.46 12.41 12.94
N ASP A 83 -0.60 13.40 13.16
CA ASP A 83 0.35 13.35 14.26
C ASP A 83 -0.41 13.47 15.57
N ASN A 84 -0.05 12.60 16.53
CA ASN A 84 -0.57 12.70 17.88
C ASN A 84 0.29 13.76 18.57
N GLU A 85 -0.20 14.99 18.66
CA GLU A 85 0.29 15.97 19.64
C GLU A 85 -0.03 15.51 21.07
#